data_AF-A0A0F9HZZ9-F1
#
_entry.id   AF-A0A0F9HZZ9-F1
#
_cell.length_a   1.000
_cell.length_b   1.000
_cell.length_c   1.000
_cell.angle_alpha   90.00
_cell.angle_beta   90.00
_cell.angle_gamma   90.00
#
_symmetry.space_group_name_H-M   'P 1'
#
loop_
_entity.id
_entity.type
_entity.pdbx_description
1 polymer ?
#
loop_
_entity_poly.entity_id
_entity_poly.type
_entity_poly.pdbx_seq_one_letter_code
_entity_poly.pdbx_strand_id
1 'polypeptide(L)' 'MSTVIGGIYKIENKTNKNFYIGSAVNLKARFTNHINALRGNKHKNKYLQNSWNKYKEKNFEFIIFSSL' A
#
# COMPACT_ATOMS: atom_id res chain seq x y z
N MET A 1 0.36 -23.96 -6.72
CA MET A 1 0.84 -22.93 -5.76
C MET A 1 -0.37 -22.17 -5.26
N SER A 2 -0.65 -22.23 -3.96
CA SER A 2 -1.79 -21.56 -3.33
C SER A 2 -1.70 -20.06 -3.54
N THR A 3 -2.67 -19.47 -4.23
CA THR A 3 -2.72 -18.01 -4.40
C THR A 3 -3.03 -17.40 -3.04
N VAL A 4 -2.17 -16.49 -2.55
CA VAL A 4 -2.47 -15.72 -1.35
C VAL A 4 -3.59 -14.75 -1.71
N ILE A 5 -4.78 -15.03 -1.19
CA ILE A 5 -5.99 -14.23 -1.47
C ILE A 5 -6.06 -13.09 -0.44
N GLY A 6 -5.98 -13.38 0.85
CA GLY A 6 -6.11 -12.39 1.93
C GLY A 6 -4.86 -12.26 2.82
N GLY A 7 -4.81 -11.18 3.60
CA GLY A 7 -3.72 -10.97 4.54
C GLY A 7 -3.60 -9.56 5.10
N ILE A 8 -2.57 -9.37 5.93
CA ILE A 8 -2.07 -8.09 6.41
C ILE A 8 -0.90 -7.67 5.51
N TYR A 9 -0.85 -6.39 5.16
CA TYR A 9 0.19 -5.82 4.31
C TYR A 9 0.71 -4.49 4.87
N LYS A 10 1.88 -4.12 4.37
CA LYS A 10 2.57 -2.87 4.66
C LYS A 10 2.85 -2.12 3.36
N ILE A 11 2.59 -0.81 3.35
CA ILE A 11 3.07 0.11 2.32
C ILE A 11 4.18 0.94 2.96
N GLU A 12 5.43 0.68 2.59
CA GLU A 12 6.60 1.29 3.21
C GLU A 12 7.22 2.33 2.29
N ASN A 13 7.55 3.49 2.86
CA ASN A 13 8.38 4.49 2.20
C ASN A 13 9.86 4.15 2.42
N LYS A 14 10.57 3.78 1.35
CA LYS A 14 11.98 3.36 1.39
C LYS A 14 12.93 4.48 1.84
N THR A 15 12.55 5.75 1.68
CA THR A 15 13.38 6.91 2.03
C THR A 15 13.43 7.17 3.53
N ASN A 16 12.29 7.09 4.23
CA ASN A 16 12.21 7.43 5.66
C ASN A 16 11.73 6.29 6.56
N LYS A 17 11.47 5.11 6.00
CA LYS A 17 11.02 3.90 6.70
C LYS A 17 9.67 4.02 7.40
N ASN A 18 8.95 5.12 7.21
CA ASN A 18 7.56 5.22 7.65
C ASN A 18 6.67 4.31 6.80
N PHE A 19 5.64 3.75 7.42
CA PHE A 19 4.78 2.79 6.74
C PHE A 19 3.30 2.91 7.13
N TYR A 20 2.45 2.41 6.23
CA TYR A 20 1.02 2.21 6.46
C TYR A 20 0.73 0.71 6.55
N ILE A 21 -0.05 0.29 7.56
CA ILE A 21 -0.54 -1.09 7.68
C ILE A 21 -2.00 -1.15 7.27
N GLY A 22 -2.36 -2.21 6.54
CA GLY A 22 -3.74 -2.54 6.24
C GLY A 22 -3.96 -4.04 6.16
N SER A 23 -5.22 -4.45 6.10
CA SER A 23 -5.63 -5.83 5.85
C SER A 23 -6.62 -5.87 4.68
N ALA A 24 -6.70 -7.01 4.01
CA ALA A 24 -7.72 -7.26 3.00
C ALA A 24 -7.98 -8.75 2.81
N VAL A 25 -9.21 -9.06 2.38
CA VAL A 25 -9.59 -10.40 1.90
C VAL A 25 -9.07 -10.69 0.49
N ASN A 26 -8.79 -9.66 -0.32
CA ASN A 26 -8.18 -9.77 -1.64
C ASN A 26 -7.04 -8.75 -1.77
N LEU A 27 -5.80 -9.18 -1.54
CA LEU A 27 -4.62 -8.31 -1.55
C LEU A 27 -4.37 -7.69 -2.93
N LYS A 28 -4.58 -8.46 -4.01
CA LYS A 28 -4.40 -7.96 -5.38
C LYS A 28 -5.33 -6.80 -5.67
N ALA A 29 -6.64 -6.98 -5.46
CA ALA A 29 -7.63 -5.91 -5.64
C ALA A 29 -7.35 -4.72 -4.71
N ARG A 30 -6.92 -4.99 -3.47
CA ARG A 30 -6.59 -3.94 -2.51
C ARG A 30 -5.40 -3.08 -2.95
N PHE A 31 -4.34 -3.69 -3.47
CA PHE A 31 -3.16 -2.98 -3.93
C PHE A 31 -3.47 -2.14 -5.16
N THR A 32 -4.21 -2.68 -6.13
CA THR A 32 -4.68 -1.90 -7.29
C THR A 32 -5.48 -0.68 -6.86
N ASN A 33 -6.40 -0.84 -5.91
CA ASN A 33 -7.20 0.28 -5.39
C ASN A 33 -6.34 1.34 -4.69
N HIS A 34 -5.35 0.94 -3.89
CA HIS A 34 -4.41 1.87 -3.27
C HIS A 34 -3.62 2.66 -4.32
N ILE A 35 -3.01 1.97 -5.28
CA ILE A 35 -2.17 2.58 -6.31
C ILE A 35 -3.00 3.56 -7.14
N ASN A 36 -4.18 3.17 -7.59
CA ASN A 36 -5.07 4.04 -8.38
C ASN A 36 -5.48 5.29 -7.58
N ALA A 37 -5.85 5.13 -6.30
CA ALA A 37 -6.22 6.26 -5.46
C ALA A 37 -5.03 7.19 -5.17
N LEU A 38 -3.83 6.64 -4.94
CA LEU A 38 -2.62 7.42 -4.66
C LEU A 38 -2.15 8.20 -5.89
N ARG A 39 -2.13 7.56 -7.07
CA ARG A 39 -1.82 8.22 -8.35
C ARG A 39 -2.86 9.29 -8.70
N GLY A 40 -4.13 9.04 -8.39
CA GLY A 40 -5.23 9.98 -8.60
C GLY A 40 -5.38 11.07 -7.53
N ASN A 41 -4.50 11.12 -6.53
CA ASN A 41 -4.57 12.04 -5.39
C ASN A 41 -5.91 12.01 -4.61
N LYS A 42 -6.52 10.82 -4.50
CA LYS A 42 -7.83 10.57 -3.90
C LYS A 42 -7.77 9.53 -2.78
N HIS A 43 -6.57 9.21 -2.28
CA HIS A 43 -6.43 8.22 -1.23
C HIS A 43 -7.01 8.72 0.10
N LYS A 44 -7.86 7.89 0.73
CA LYS A 44 -8.57 8.24 1.98
C LYS A 44 -7.66 8.65 3.14
N ASN A 45 -6.47 8.06 3.22
CA ASN A 45 -5.48 8.44 4.23
C ASN A 45 -4.64 9.61 3.70
N LYS A 46 -4.90 10.81 4.24
CA LYS A 46 -4.20 12.05 3.87
C LYS A 46 -2.70 12.00 4.18
N TYR A 47 -2.28 11.35 5.27
CA TYR A 47 -0.85 11.21 5.59
C TYR A 47 -0.12 10.36 4.56
N LEU A 48 -0.70 9.22 4.18
CA LEU A 48 -0.13 8.37 3.14
C LEU A 48 -0.12 9.10 1.78
N GLN A 49 -1.22 9.79 1.43
CA GLN A 49 -1.29 10.57 0.19
C GLN A 49 -0.23 11.67 0.14
N ASN A 50 -0.07 12.45 1.22
CA ASN A 50 0.92 13.52 1.30
C ASN A 50 2.35 12.96 1.22
N SER A 51 2.60 11.83 1.89
CA SER A 51 3.88 11.11 1.80
C SER A 51 4.13 10.64 0.36
N TRP A 52 3.14 10.05 -0.30
CA TRP A 52 3.22 9.62 -1.70
C TRP A 52 3.53 10.78 -2.65
N ASN A 53 2.85 11.91 -2.48
CA ASN A 53 3.07 13.12 -3.29
C ASN A 53 4.48 13.69 -3.10
N LYS A 54 4.98 13.67 -1.85
CA LYS A 54 6.31 14.18 -1.47
C LYS A 54 7.43 13.28 -2.00
N TYR A 55 7.35 11.98 -1.74
CA TYR A 55 8.44 11.05 -2.02
C TYR A 55 8.32 10.33 -3.36
N LYS A 56 7.18 10.43 -4.05
CA LYS A 56 6.88 9.79 -5.34
C LYS A 56 6.80 8.27 -5.26
N GLU A 57 5.98 7.70 -6.14
CA GLU A 57 5.64 6.28 -6.22
C GLU A 57 6.86 5.34 -6.16
N LYS A 58 7.95 5.65 -6.88
CA LYS A 58 9.17 4.82 -6.92
C LYS A 58 9.80 4.53 -5.55
N ASN A 59 9.49 5.36 -4.55
CA ASN A 59 10.00 5.23 -3.19
C ASN A 59 9.06 4.45 -2.26
N PHE A 60 7.98 3.87 -2.78
CA PHE A 60 7.06 3.04 -2.01
C PHE A 60 7.13 1.57 -2.42
N GLU A 61 6.99 0.70 -1.44
CA GLU A 61 6.97 -0.76 -1.62
C GLU A 61 5.76 -1.36 -0.91
N PHE A 62 5.09 -2.30 -1.58
CA PHE A 62 3.94 -3.02 -1.06
C PHE A 62 4.38 -4.43 -0.66
N ILE A 63 4.33 -4.71 0.64
CA ILE A 63 4.88 -5.92 1.26
C ILE A 63 3.74 -6.68 1.93
N ILE A 64 3.61 -7.97 1.66
CA ILE A 64 2.70 -8.85 2.41
C ILE A 64 3.36 -9.17 3.74
N PHE A 65 2.74 -8.76 4.84
CA PHE A 65 3.27 -8.95 6.20
C PHE A 65 2.81 -10.29 6.79
N SER A 66 1.58 -10.68 6.53
CA SER A 66 1.02 -11.97 6.95
C SER A 66 -0.07 -12.39 5.96
N SER A 67 -0.02 -13.62 5.46
CA SER A 67 -1.06 -14.22 4.63
C SER A 67 -2.09 -14.93 5.49
N LEU A 68 -3.37 -14.87 5.08
CA LEU A 68 -4.46 -15.69 5.60
C LEU A 68 -4.60 -16.99 4.80
#